data_AF-A0A0F9BTU9-F1
#
_entry.id   AF-A0A0F9BTU9-F1
#
_cell.length_a   1.000
_cell.length_b   1.000
_cell.length_c   1.000
_cell.angle_alpha   90.00
_cell.angle_beta   90.00
_cell.angle_gamma   90.00
#
_symmetry.space_group_name_H-M   'P 1'
#
loop_
_entity.id
_entity.type
_entity.pdbx_description
1 polymer ?
#
loop_
_entity_poly.entity_id
_entity_poly.type
_entity_poly.pdbx_seq_one_letter_code
_entity_poly.pdbx_strand_id
1 'polypeptide(L)'
;FAAYLKRHATGEQAEILLGKRLVRAAMDPNALDPEIINCTLNLHPTFAAWTEAFNKPLSQRDFHALVRGFRSSVQDADGILQALRVMSVGKKGEVQSEIDETGATRLNLVSERVTMAATVQPEFVLLTPVYRGVTGEAGEELDYPIEILVNIDVEHFQFAIQAPALELVKEQARKDVAGMLSRELGESFLVGLGDLEIVTRNVYETEGGSE
;
A
#
# COMPACT_ATOMS: atom_id res chain seq x y z
N PHE A 1 -6.04 -3.54 20.80
CA PHE A 1 -4.86 -4.43 20.93
C PHE A 1 -3.97 -4.01 22.10
N ALA A 2 -3.32 -2.84 22.06
CA ALA A 2 -2.45 -2.38 23.16
C ALA A 2 -3.12 -2.38 24.54
N ALA A 3 -4.35 -1.87 24.64
CA ALA A 3 -5.11 -1.89 25.89
C ALA A 3 -5.39 -3.30 26.45
N TYR A 4 -5.47 -4.31 25.57
CA TYR A 4 -5.59 -5.71 25.99
C TYR A 4 -4.25 -6.20 26.55
N LEU A 5 -3.15 -5.99 25.82
CA LEU A 5 -1.82 -6.43 26.25
C LEU A 5 -1.41 -5.83 27.59
N LYS A 6 -1.68 -4.55 27.82
CA LYS A 6 -1.44 -3.89 29.13
C LYS A 6 -2.18 -4.54 30.30
N ARG A 7 -3.31 -5.21 30.06
CA ARG A 7 -4.12 -5.83 31.11
C ARG A 7 -3.77 -7.29 31.34
N HIS A 8 -3.23 -7.97 30.33
CA HIS A 8 -3.14 -9.42 30.29
C HIS A 8 -1.72 -9.96 30.08
N ALA A 9 -0.75 -9.11 29.74
CA ALA A 9 0.62 -9.50 29.48
C ALA A 9 1.61 -8.80 30.42
N THR A 10 2.68 -9.49 30.77
CA THR A 10 3.85 -8.91 31.42
C THR A 10 4.81 -8.41 30.35
N GLY A 11 5.11 -7.11 30.32
CA GLY A 11 5.91 -6.51 29.25
C GLY A 11 7.23 -7.22 28.98
N GLU A 12 7.99 -7.54 30.02
CA GLU A 12 9.32 -8.19 29.91
C GLU A 12 9.28 -9.61 29.32
N GLN A 13 8.12 -10.25 29.35
CA GLN A 13 7.91 -11.60 28.84
C GLN A 13 7.26 -11.61 27.46
N ALA A 14 6.52 -10.56 27.11
CA ALA A 14 5.77 -10.53 25.87
C ALA A 14 6.63 -10.07 24.68
N GLU A 15 6.56 -10.82 23.59
CA GLU A 15 7.18 -10.45 22.31
C GLU A 15 6.10 -10.09 21.30
N ILE A 16 6.23 -8.90 20.67
CA ILE A 16 5.26 -8.38 19.72
C ILE A 16 5.95 -8.14 18.38
N LEU A 17 5.58 -8.94 17.37
CA LEU A 17 6.15 -8.87 16.03
C LEU A 17 5.12 -8.42 15.00
N LEU A 18 5.54 -7.46 14.16
CA LEU A 18 4.76 -6.92 13.06
C LEU A 18 5.11 -7.62 11.75
N GLY A 19 4.27 -8.58 11.39
CA GLY A 19 4.35 -9.31 10.13
C GLY A 19 3.85 -8.46 8.95
N LYS A 20 3.75 -9.08 7.78
CA LYS A 20 3.28 -8.39 6.56
C LYS A 20 1.78 -8.06 6.56
N ARG A 21 0.97 -8.78 7.34
CA ARG A 21 -0.50 -8.69 7.33
C ARG A 21 -1.14 -8.58 8.72
N LEU A 22 -0.37 -8.82 9.76
CA LEU A 22 -0.86 -8.96 11.12
C LEU A 22 0.23 -8.61 12.11
N VAL A 23 -0.18 -8.12 13.26
CA VAL A 23 0.63 -7.98 14.46
C VAL A 23 0.35 -9.19 15.33
N ARG A 24 1.41 -9.88 15.75
CA ARG A 24 1.34 -11.01 16.67
C ARG A 24 1.98 -10.63 17.99
N ALA A 25 1.35 -11.02 19.08
CA ALA A 25 1.94 -10.97 20.41
C ALA A 25 1.95 -12.38 21.00
N ALA A 26 3.14 -12.88 21.36
CA ALA A 26 3.29 -14.05 22.23
C ALA A 26 3.40 -13.54 23.67
N MET A 27 2.54 -14.01 24.58
CA MET A 27 2.53 -13.54 25.97
C MET A 27 3.77 -14.01 26.75
N ASP A 28 4.26 -15.22 26.44
CA ASP A 28 5.54 -15.77 26.88
C ASP A 28 6.10 -16.66 25.75
N PRO A 29 7.02 -16.18 24.91
CA PRO A 29 7.56 -16.93 23.78
C PRO A 29 8.43 -18.11 24.19
N ASN A 30 8.85 -18.20 25.47
CA ASN A 30 9.64 -19.32 25.98
C ASN A 30 8.78 -20.46 26.52
N ALA A 31 7.46 -20.25 26.65
CA ALA A 31 6.52 -21.29 27.05
C ALA A 31 6.46 -22.40 25.98
N LEU A 32 6.16 -23.63 26.43
CA LEU A 32 6.03 -24.78 25.53
C LEU A 32 4.84 -24.66 24.57
N ASP A 33 3.78 -23.97 25.01
CA ASP A 33 2.61 -23.60 24.22
C ASP A 33 2.28 -22.13 24.49
N PRO A 34 2.93 -21.18 23.78
CA PRO A 34 2.76 -19.76 24.02
C PRO A 34 1.35 -19.31 23.62
N GLU A 35 0.68 -18.56 24.50
CA GLU A 35 -0.57 -17.89 24.12
C GLU A 35 -0.26 -16.80 23.09
N ILE A 36 -0.86 -16.91 21.89
CA ILE A 36 -0.64 -16.00 20.78
C ILE A 36 -1.89 -15.21 20.46
N ILE A 37 -1.74 -13.88 20.46
CA ILE A 37 -2.79 -12.94 20.09
C ILE A 37 -2.47 -12.32 18.75
N ASN A 38 -3.43 -12.39 17.84
CA ASN A 38 -3.31 -11.82 16.51
C ASN A 38 -4.16 -10.55 16.39
N CYS A 39 -3.61 -9.52 15.76
CA CYS A 39 -4.31 -8.30 15.37
C CYS A 39 -4.08 -8.04 13.89
N THR A 40 -5.15 -8.01 13.10
CA THR A 40 -5.05 -7.78 11.65
C THR A 40 -4.64 -6.34 11.35
N LEU A 41 -3.67 -6.17 10.44
CA LEU A 41 -3.33 -4.87 9.88
C LEU A 41 -4.27 -4.55 8.73
N ASN A 42 -5.28 -3.73 9.00
CA ASN A 42 -6.27 -3.33 7.99
C ASN A 42 -5.72 -2.18 7.15
N LEU A 43 -5.76 -2.33 5.83
CA LEU A 43 -5.38 -1.28 4.90
C LEU A 43 -6.35 -0.09 5.00
N HIS A 44 -5.82 1.11 4.83
CA HIS A 44 -6.66 2.30 4.66
C HIS A 44 -7.45 2.20 3.34
N PRO A 45 -8.74 2.58 3.28
CA PRO A 45 -9.57 2.42 2.08
C PRO A 45 -8.99 3.09 0.82
N THR A 46 -8.37 4.27 0.99
CA THR A 46 -7.70 4.98 -0.11
C THR A 46 -6.57 4.14 -0.68
N PHE A 47 -5.64 3.69 0.17
CA PHE A 47 -4.51 2.86 -0.24
C PHE A 47 -4.96 1.53 -0.86
N ALA A 48 -5.98 0.88 -0.27
CA ALA A 48 -6.53 -0.37 -0.80
C ALA A 48 -7.01 -0.21 -2.25
N ALA A 49 -7.78 0.83 -2.56
CA ALA A 49 -8.28 1.08 -3.91
C ALA A 49 -7.16 1.29 -4.94
N TRP A 50 -6.09 2.00 -4.56
CA TRP A 50 -4.92 2.17 -5.42
C TRP A 50 -4.15 0.87 -5.62
N THR A 51 -3.93 0.09 -4.56
CA THR A 51 -3.26 -1.21 -4.68
C THR A 51 -4.01 -2.21 -5.54
N GLU A 52 -5.35 -2.13 -5.56
CA GLU A 52 -6.17 -2.93 -6.47
C GLU A 52 -6.02 -2.52 -7.93
N ALA A 53 -5.64 -1.28 -8.22
CA ALA A 53 -5.48 -0.75 -9.57
C ALA A 53 -4.05 -0.94 -10.12
N PHE A 54 -3.03 -1.06 -9.26
CA PHE A 54 -1.65 -1.26 -9.69
C PHE A 54 -1.47 -2.51 -10.56
N ASN A 55 -0.67 -2.36 -11.62
CA ASN A 55 -0.36 -3.40 -12.61
C ASN A 55 -1.59 -4.01 -13.31
N LYS A 56 -2.75 -3.36 -13.24
CA LYS A 56 -3.94 -3.75 -14.03
C LYS A 56 -4.12 -2.78 -15.18
N PRO A 57 -4.60 -3.26 -16.35
CA PRO A 57 -5.02 -2.39 -17.42
C PRO A 57 -6.26 -1.61 -16.98
N LEU A 58 -6.20 -0.28 -17.08
CA LEU A 58 -7.29 0.64 -16.79
C LEU A 58 -7.73 1.31 -18.07
N SER A 59 -9.05 1.39 -18.30
CA SER A 59 -9.55 2.31 -19.32
C SER A 59 -9.36 3.76 -18.88
N GLN A 60 -9.40 4.71 -19.82
CA GLN A 60 -9.43 6.15 -19.53
C GLN A 60 -10.52 6.50 -18.51
N ARG A 61 -11.70 5.86 -18.61
CA ARG A 61 -12.82 6.08 -17.69
C ARG A 61 -12.50 5.57 -16.28
N ASP A 62 -11.89 4.39 -16.18
CA ASP A 62 -11.58 3.77 -14.88
C ASP A 62 -10.46 4.56 -14.19
N PHE A 63 -9.44 4.98 -14.93
CA PHE A 63 -8.37 5.81 -14.38
C PHE A 63 -8.90 7.19 -13.95
N HIS A 64 -9.74 7.83 -14.75
CA HIS A 64 -10.40 9.09 -14.36
C HIS A 64 -11.29 8.90 -13.12
N ALA A 65 -12.03 7.79 -13.02
CA ALA A 65 -12.87 7.49 -11.86
C ALA A 65 -12.02 7.28 -10.60
N LEU A 66 -10.89 6.59 -10.70
CA LEU A 66 -9.95 6.35 -9.60
C LEU A 66 -9.38 7.68 -9.08
N VAL A 67 -8.80 8.51 -9.96
CA VAL A 67 -8.24 9.81 -9.59
C VAL A 67 -9.32 10.72 -8.99
N ARG A 68 -10.52 10.73 -9.57
CA ARG A 68 -11.64 11.54 -9.05
C ARG A 68 -12.11 11.06 -7.68
N GLY A 69 -12.18 9.75 -7.46
CA GLY A 69 -12.61 9.14 -6.20
C GLY A 69 -11.67 9.46 -5.04
N PHE A 70 -10.37 9.61 -5.34
CA PHE A 70 -9.33 9.86 -4.35
C PHE A 70 -8.55 11.15 -4.63
N ARG A 71 -9.28 12.19 -5.09
CA ARG A 71 -8.70 13.47 -5.53
C ARG A 71 -7.80 14.12 -4.49
N SER A 72 -8.15 14.03 -3.20
CA SER A 72 -7.39 14.64 -2.12
C SER A 72 -6.03 13.98 -1.85
N SER A 73 -5.86 12.72 -2.24
CA SER A 73 -4.59 12.00 -2.08
C SER A 73 -3.64 12.17 -3.25
N VAL A 74 -4.11 12.68 -4.40
CA VAL A 74 -3.31 12.76 -5.62
C VAL A 74 -2.74 14.16 -5.78
N GLN A 75 -1.41 14.26 -5.85
CA GLN A 75 -0.75 15.52 -6.20
C GLN A 75 -1.09 15.89 -7.65
N ASP A 76 -1.52 17.13 -7.86
CA ASP A 76 -2.03 17.62 -9.15
C ASP A 76 -3.17 16.78 -9.77
N ALA A 77 -4.10 16.33 -8.92
CA ALA A 77 -5.28 15.59 -9.38
C ALA A 77 -6.06 16.32 -10.49
N ASP A 78 -6.07 17.65 -10.48
CA ASP A 78 -6.83 18.47 -11.43
C ASP A 78 -6.18 18.49 -12.81
N GLY A 79 -4.86 18.61 -12.87
CA GLY A 79 -4.10 18.46 -14.11
C GLY A 79 -4.33 17.09 -14.74
N ILE A 80 -4.25 16.02 -13.94
CA ILE A 80 -4.48 14.65 -14.42
C ILE A 80 -5.91 14.46 -14.92
N LEU A 81 -6.92 14.91 -14.16
CA LEU A 81 -8.32 14.81 -14.58
C LEU A 81 -8.59 15.60 -15.85
N GLN A 82 -7.99 16.78 -16.00
CA GLN A 82 -8.13 17.59 -17.21
C GLN A 82 -7.48 16.90 -18.41
N ALA A 83 -6.26 16.37 -18.26
CA ALA A 83 -5.57 15.60 -19.30
C ALA A 83 -6.40 14.39 -19.75
N LEU A 84 -6.94 13.63 -18.80
CA LEU A 84 -7.82 12.49 -19.08
C LEU A 84 -9.15 12.89 -19.71
N ARG A 85 -9.63 14.13 -19.59
CA ARG A 85 -10.89 14.57 -20.22
C ARG A 85 -10.71 14.99 -21.67
N VAL A 86 -9.61 15.68 -21.97
CA VAL A 86 -9.33 16.19 -23.32
C VAL A 86 -8.74 15.14 -24.23
N MET A 87 -8.30 14.02 -23.67
CA MET A 87 -7.85 12.87 -24.43
C MET A 87 -9.00 12.26 -25.24
N SER A 88 -8.88 12.35 -26.55
CA SER A 88 -9.83 11.80 -27.51
C SER A 88 -9.07 10.87 -28.46
N VAL A 89 -9.40 9.58 -28.39
CA VAL A 89 -8.88 8.58 -29.31
C VAL A 89 -9.96 8.27 -30.35
N GLY A 90 -9.85 8.88 -31.52
CA GLY A 90 -10.74 8.60 -32.64
C GLY A 90 -10.27 7.41 -33.47
N LYS A 91 -11.16 6.45 -33.75
CA LYS A 91 -10.92 5.34 -34.70
C LYS A 91 -10.83 5.76 -36.19
N LYS A 92 -10.88 7.06 -36.49
CA LYS A 92 -10.76 7.62 -37.85
C LYS A 92 -9.75 8.76 -37.85
N GLY A 93 -8.48 8.38 -37.99
CA GLY A 93 -7.30 9.25 -38.03
C GLY A 93 -6.08 8.45 -37.58
N GLU A 94 -4.89 8.78 -38.09
CA GLU A 94 -3.65 8.27 -37.52
C GLU A 94 -3.46 8.97 -36.16
N VAL A 95 -3.48 8.18 -35.08
CA VAL A 95 -3.05 8.67 -33.76
C VAL A 95 -1.53 8.63 -33.78
N GLN A 96 -0.90 9.80 -33.69
CA GLN A 96 0.54 9.90 -33.48
C GLN A 96 0.78 10.06 -31.98
N SER A 97 1.54 9.13 -31.41
CA SER A 97 2.02 9.23 -30.03
C SER A 97 3.50 9.59 -30.06
N GLU A 98 3.87 10.62 -29.33
CA GLU A 98 5.27 10.99 -29.10
C GLU A 98 5.52 11.07 -27.59
N ILE A 99 6.73 10.70 -27.18
CA ILE A 99 7.22 10.93 -25.82
C ILE A 99 8.08 12.18 -25.87
N ASP A 100 7.75 13.17 -25.05
CA ASP A 100 8.53 14.41 -25.02
C ASP A 100 9.80 14.29 -24.15
N GLU A 101 10.57 15.38 -24.10
CA GLU A 101 11.84 15.47 -23.37
C GLU A 101 11.69 15.19 -21.86
N THR A 102 10.47 15.26 -21.33
CA THR A 102 10.14 15.02 -19.92
C THR A 102 9.59 13.62 -19.66
N GLY A 103 9.48 12.78 -20.69
CA GLY A 103 8.87 11.45 -20.61
C GLY A 103 7.34 11.47 -20.70
N ALA A 104 6.72 12.64 -20.83
CA ALA A 104 5.27 12.73 -20.93
C ALA A 104 4.79 12.21 -22.30
N THR A 105 3.70 11.46 -22.28
CA THR A 105 3.10 10.95 -23.51
C THR A 105 2.18 12.01 -24.08
N ARG A 106 2.49 12.46 -25.31
CA ARG A 106 1.64 13.35 -26.10
C ARG A 106 0.91 12.54 -27.15
N LEU A 107 -0.40 12.63 -27.11
CA LEU A 107 -1.28 12.00 -28.10
C LEU A 107 -1.80 13.08 -29.03
N ASN A 108 -1.45 12.98 -30.31
CA ASN A 108 -1.92 13.85 -31.38
C ASN A 108 -2.85 13.04 -32.28
N LEU A 109 -4.12 13.42 -32.34
CA LEU A 109 -5.04 12.92 -33.35
C LEU A 109 -4.94 13.79 -34.60
N VAL A 110 -4.48 13.22 -35.71
CA VAL A 110 -4.48 13.92 -37.01
C VAL A 110 -5.72 13.49 -37.80
N SER A 111 -6.72 14.36 -37.84
CA SER A 111 -7.85 14.26 -38.77
C SER A 111 -7.92 15.51 -39.64
N GLU A 112 -8.49 15.41 -40.85
CA GLU A 112 -8.55 16.51 -41.84
C GLU A 112 -9.19 17.83 -41.33
N ARG A 113 -9.81 17.86 -40.14
CA ARG A 113 -10.49 19.05 -39.60
C ARG A 113 -10.23 19.38 -38.14
N VAL A 114 -9.56 18.52 -37.36
CA VAL A 114 -9.31 18.77 -35.92
C VAL A 114 -8.01 18.10 -35.50
N THR A 115 -7.13 18.89 -34.87
CA THR A 115 -5.99 18.43 -34.07
C THR A 115 -6.37 18.52 -32.60
N MET A 116 -6.36 17.40 -31.88
CA MET A 116 -6.48 17.38 -30.42
C MET A 116 -5.17 16.84 -29.85
N ALA A 117 -4.57 17.61 -28.93
CA ALA A 117 -3.37 17.22 -28.19
C ALA A 117 -3.74 17.00 -26.73
N ALA A 118 -3.32 15.87 -26.17
CA ALA A 118 -3.40 15.59 -24.73
C ALA A 118 -2.02 15.16 -24.23
N THR A 119 -1.60 15.72 -23.09
CA THR A 119 -0.36 15.35 -22.41
C THR A 119 -0.71 14.67 -21.11
N VAL A 120 -0.26 13.44 -20.92
CA VAL A 120 -0.37 12.73 -19.65
C VAL A 120 1.00 12.72 -19.00
N GLN A 121 1.06 13.21 -17.76
CA GLN A 121 2.26 13.16 -16.96
C GLN A 121 2.64 11.69 -16.72
N PRO A 122 3.92 11.33 -16.93
CA PRO A 122 4.36 9.95 -16.76
C PRO A 122 4.39 9.55 -15.29
N GLU A 123 4.45 10.53 -14.38
CA GLU A 123 4.60 10.30 -12.96
C GLU A 123 3.74 11.27 -12.15
N PHE A 124 3.24 10.80 -11.00
CA PHE A 124 2.63 11.66 -9.98
C PHE A 124 2.81 11.04 -8.59
N VAL A 125 2.59 11.83 -7.55
CA VAL A 125 2.69 11.36 -6.16
C VAL A 125 1.30 11.18 -5.55
N LEU A 126 1.11 10.06 -4.89
CA LEU A 126 -0.04 9.77 -4.04
C LEU A 126 0.37 9.94 -2.56
N LEU A 127 -0.25 10.86 -1.83
CA LEU A 127 -0.17 10.94 -0.36
C LEU A 127 -1.36 10.23 0.25
N THR A 128 -1.12 9.11 0.93
CA THR A 128 -2.19 8.35 1.59
C THR A 128 -1.67 7.60 2.83
N PRO A 129 -2.52 7.36 3.84
CA PRO A 129 -2.20 6.41 4.89
C PRO A 129 -2.20 5.00 4.32
N VAL A 130 -1.33 4.13 4.83
CA VAL A 130 -1.25 2.73 4.43
C VAL A 130 -2.20 1.86 5.28
N TYR A 131 -2.17 2.03 6.60
CA TYR A 131 -2.98 1.27 7.55
C TYR A 131 -3.95 2.19 8.28
N ARG A 132 -5.14 1.68 8.60
CA ARG A 132 -6.16 2.44 9.35
C ARG A 132 -5.75 2.61 10.82
N GLY A 133 -5.92 3.83 11.35
CA GLY A 133 -5.76 4.11 12.77
C GLY A 133 -4.31 4.06 13.26
N VAL A 134 -3.35 4.16 12.34
CA VAL A 134 -1.93 4.35 12.66
C VAL A 134 -1.64 5.83 12.63
N THR A 135 -1.29 6.39 13.78
CA THR A 135 -1.11 7.83 13.95
C THR A 135 0.30 8.21 14.36
N GLY A 136 0.70 9.42 13.94
CA GLY A 136 1.91 10.09 14.40
C GLY A 136 1.82 10.52 15.86
N GLU A 137 2.85 11.21 16.33
CA GLU A 137 2.90 11.72 17.71
C GLU A 137 1.88 12.84 17.97
N ALA A 138 1.51 13.59 16.93
CA ALA A 138 0.49 14.63 17.00
C ALA A 138 -0.96 14.09 16.79
N GLY A 139 -1.13 12.78 16.61
CA GLY A 139 -2.43 12.10 16.57
C GLY A 139 -3.12 12.06 15.20
N GLU A 140 -2.49 12.59 14.16
CA GLU A 140 -2.89 12.49 12.76
C GLU A 140 -2.55 11.13 12.17
N GLU A 141 -3.35 10.64 11.20
CA GLU A 141 -2.95 9.49 10.40
C GLU A 141 -1.70 9.82 9.57
N LEU A 142 -0.76 8.87 9.50
CA LEU A 142 0.49 9.08 8.78
C LEU A 142 0.29 8.89 7.29
N ASP A 143 0.47 9.97 6.53
CA ASP A 143 0.50 9.93 5.08
C ASP A 143 1.88 9.53 4.55
N TYR A 144 1.88 8.65 3.56
CA TYR A 144 3.08 8.21 2.87
C TYR A 144 3.05 8.69 1.42
N PRO A 145 4.11 9.38 0.94
CA PRO A 145 4.24 9.68 -0.47
C PRO A 145 4.58 8.39 -1.23
N ILE A 146 3.75 8.06 -2.21
CA ILE A 146 3.94 6.93 -3.12
C ILE A 146 4.07 7.48 -4.53
N GLU A 147 5.24 7.30 -5.11
CA GLU A 147 5.50 7.63 -6.51
C GLU A 147 4.77 6.64 -7.42
N ILE A 148 3.94 7.18 -8.31
CA ILE A 148 3.15 6.43 -9.28
C ILE A 148 3.69 6.70 -10.67
N LEU A 149 4.06 5.64 -11.38
CA LEU A 149 4.38 5.68 -12.81
C LEU A 149 3.14 5.32 -13.62
N VAL A 150 2.90 6.04 -14.71
CA VAL A 150 1.79 5.87 -15.64
C VAL A 150 2.34 5.49 -17.01
N ASN A 151 2.04 4.27 -17.44
CA ASN A 151 2.34 3.79 -18.78
C ASN A 151 1.06 3.79 -19.62
N ILE A 152 1.16 4.21 -20.88
CA ILE A 152 0.05 4.19 -21.82
C ILE A 152 0.34 3.15 -22.90
N ASP A 153 -0.51 2.13 -22.97
CA ASP A 153 -0.59 1.23 -24.12
C ASP A 153 -1.42 1.92 -25.20
N VAL A 154 -0.74 2.44 -26.22
CA VAL A 154 -1.36 3.18 -27.33
C VAL A 154 -2.10 2.25 -28.28
N GLU A 155 -1.69 0.98 -28.41
CA GLU A 155 -2.35 0.03 -29.31
C GLU A 155 -3.73 -0.38 -28.78
N HIS A 156 -3.82 -0.60 -27.47
CA HIS A 156 -5.04 -1.03 -26.80
C HIS A 156 -5.81 0.11 -26.11
N PHE A 157 -5.23 1.32 -26.07
CA PHE A 157 -5.75 2.50 -25.38
C PHE A 157 -6.04 2.24 -23.90
N GLN A 158 -5.03 1.72 -23.21
CA GLN A 158 -5.10 1.35 -21.80
C GLN A 158 -3.99 2.04 -21.00
N PHE A 159 -4.27 2.29 -19.72
CA PHE A 159 -3.31 2.80 -18.76
C PHE A 159 -2.86 1.65 -17.87
N ALA A 160 -1.57 1.59 -17.58
CA ALA A 160 -1.01 0.75 -16.55
C ALA A 160 -0.31 1.64 -15.54
N ILE A 161 -0.79 1.63 -14.29
CA ILE A 161 -0.17 2.38 -13.20
C ILE A 161 0.68 1.45 -12.32
N GLN A 162 1.85 1.93 -11.91
CA GLN A 162 2.82 1.17 -11.12
C GLN A 162 3.35 2.01 -9.97
N ALA A 163 3.74 1.35 -8.89
CA ALA A 163 4.36 1.99 -7.73
C ALA A 163 5.70 1.29 -7.42
N PRO A 164 6.82 1.72 -8.02
CA PRO A 164 8.10 1.00 -7.95
C PRO A 164 8.64 0.85 -6.53
N ALA A 165 8.49 1.88 -5.70
CA ALA A 165 8.97 1.91 -4.32
C ALA A 165 7.94 1.40 -3.29
N LEU A 166 6.84 0.75 -3.73
CA LEU A 166 5.71 0.39 -2.87
C LEU A 166 6.11 -0.48 -1.66
N GLU A 167 7.02 -1.43 -1.85
CA GLU A 167 7.45 -2.31 -0.75
C GLU A 167 8.26 -1.56 0.31
N LEU A 168 9.04 -0.55 -0.07
CA LEU A 168 9.76 0.33 0.86
C LEU A 168 8.77 1.17 1.68
N VAL A 169 7.73 1.71 1.03
CA VAL A 169 6.67 2.47 1.71
C VAL A 169 5.93 1.58 2.71
N LYS A 170 5.56 0.35 2.33
CA LYS A 170 4.90 -0.60 3.24
C LYS A 170 5.81 -1.00 4.41
N GLU A 171 7.11 -1.13 4.19
CA GLU A 171 8.05 -1.39 5.28
C GLU A 171 8.12 -0.22 6.26
N GLN A 172 8.22 1.01 5.75
CA GLN A 172 8.20 2.20 6.59
C GLN A 172 6.89 2.30 7.39
N ALA A 173 5.75 2.09 6.73
CA ALA A 173 4.46 2.09 7.42
C ALA A 173 4.38 1.05 8.54
N ARG A 174 5.01 -0.12 8.39
CA ARG A 174 5.11 -1.11 9.47
C ARG A 174 6.02 -0.66 10.61
N LYS A 175 7.14 0.02 10.31
CA LYS A 175 8.01 0.61 11.34
C LYS A 175 7.23 1.62 12.18
N ASP A 176 6.39 2.42 11.55
CA ASP A 176 5.59 3.42 12.24
C ASP A 176 4.49 2.78 13.10
N VAL A 177 3.88 1.68 12.66
CA VAL A 177 2.98 0.87 13.51
C VAL A 177 3.73 0.34 14.73
N ALA A 178 4.96 -0.18 14.55
CA ALA A 178 5.78 -0.68 15.64
C ALA A 178 6.13 0.43 16.65
N GLY A 179 6.52 1.60 16.15
CA GLY A 179 6.79 2.78 16.96
C GLY A 179 5.56 3.26 17.72
N MET A 180 4.39 3.32 17.06
CA MET A 180 3.12 3.66 17.70
C MET A 180 2.77 2.67 18.83
N LEU A 181 2.85 1.36 18.56
CA LEU A 181 2.58 0.33 19.56
C LEU A 181 3.55 0.38 20.73
N SER A 182 4.84 0.61 20.47
CA SER A 182 5.86 0.74 21.52
C SER A 182 5.58 1.94 22.42
N ARG A 183 5.26 3.12 21.85
CA ARG A 183 4.85 4.30 22.63
C ARG A 183 3.59 4.05 23.45
N GLU A 184 2.61 3.38 22.85
CA GLU A 184 1.38 3.05 23.55
C GLU A 184 1.62 2.08 24.70
N LEU A 185 2.41 1.02 24.50
CA LEU A 185 2.62 -0.05 25.48
C LEU A 185 3.60 0.32 26.59
N GLY A 186 4.60 1.14 26.29
CA GLY A 186 5.70 1.51 27.18
C GLY A 186 6.96 0.66 26.97
N GLU A 187 8.04 1.07 27.60
CA GLU A 187 9.40 0.54 27.37
C GLU A 187 9.59 -0.93 27.78
N SER A 188 8.72 -1.47 28.62
CA SER A 188 8.82 -2.86 29.07
C SER A 188 8.45 -3.87 27.99
N PHE A 189 7.70 -3.47 26.95
CA PHE A 189 7.27 -4.36 25.88
C PHE A 189 8.26 -4.36 24.72
N LEU A 190 8.66 -5.56 24.27
CA LEU A 190 9.48 -5.70 23.07
C LEU A 190 8.59 -5.69 21.82
N VAL A 191 8.70 -4.64 21.01
CA VAL A 191 7.96 -4.47 19.77
C VAL A 191 8.93 -4.38 18.60
N GLY A 192 8.78 -5.24 17.59
CA GLY A 192 9.69 -5.32 16.47
C GLY A 192 9.03 -5.69 15.15
N LEU A 193 9.79 -5.61 14.06
CA LEU A 193 9.37 -6.17 12.77
C LEU A 193 9.76 -7.64 12.69
N GLY A 194 8.87 -8.47 12.15
CA GLY A 194 9.15 -9.88 11.95
C GLY A 194 7.88 -10.72 11.94
N ASP A 195 8.05 -12.00 11.68
CA ASP A 195 7.01 -13.00 11.89
C ASP A 195 7.48 -13.91 13.03
N LEU A 196 6.59 -14.25 13.97
CA LEU A 196 6.88 -15.26 14.99
C LEU A 196 7.09 -16.62 14.32
N GLU A 197 8.29 -17.18 14.41
CA GLU A 197 8.54 -18.58 14.10
C GLU A 197 8.17 -19.43 15.32
N ILE A 198 6.97 -20.01 15.30
CA ILE A 198 6.60 -21.00 16.31
C ILE A 198 7.32 -22.29 15.93
N VAL A 199 8.43 -22.59 16.62
CA VAL A 199 9.07 -23.90 16.51
C VAL A 199 8.15 -24.91 17.20
N THR A 200 7.24 -25.53 16.46
CA THR A 200 6.53 -26.72 16.94
C THR A 200 7.54 -27.83 17.17
N ARG A 201 8.03 -27.96 18.41
CA ARG A 201 8.70 -29.19 18.83
C ARG A 201 7.63 -30.26 18.89
N ASN A 202 7.59 -31.13 17.87
CA ASN A 202 6.91 -32.40 17.97
C ASN A 202 7.58 -33.19 19.11
N VAL A 203 7.02 -33.10 20.30
CA VAL A 203 7.33 -34.02 21.39
C VAL A 203 6.71 -35.34 20.97
N TYR A 204 7.50 -36.18 20.29
CA TYR A 204 7.18 -37.59 20.22
C TYR A 204 7.37 -38.14 21.64
N GLU A 205 6.28 -38.19 22.39
CA GLU A 205 6.13 -39.12 23.50
C GLU A 205 6.21 -40.54 22.93
N THR A 206 7.41 -41.08 22.83
CA THR A 206 7.58 -42.54 22.94
C THR A 206 7.67 -42.86 24.43
N GLU A 207 6.53 -42.83 25.10
CA GLU A 207 6.33 -43.64 26.29
C GLU A 207 5.81 -45.02 25.86
N GLY A 208 6.45 -46.07 26.37
CA GLY A 208 5.77 -47.31 26.70
C GLY A 208 5.75 -48.42 25.65
N GLY A 209 6.78 -49.26 25.68
CA GLY A 209 6.78 -50.56 25.01
C GLY A 209 7.89 -51.49 25.49
N SER A 210 8.19 -51.47 26.79
CA SER A 210 8.96 -52.53 27.44
C SER A 210 7.99 -53.58 27.98
N GLU A 211 7.94 -54.74 27.34
CA GLU A 211 7.97 -56.09 27.94
C GLU A 211 8.18 -57.14 26.84
#